data_AF-A0A5C3LNM9-F1
#
_entry.id   AF-A0A5C3LNM9-F1
#
_cell.length_a   1.000
_cell.length_b   1.000
_cell.length_c   1.000
_cell.angle_alpha   90.00
_cell.angle_beta   90.00
_cell.angle_gamma   90.00
#
_symmetry.space_group_name_H-M   'P 1'
#
loop_
_entity.id
_entity.type
_entity.pdbx_description
1 polymer ?
#
loop_
_entity_poly.entity_id
_entity_poly.type
_entity_poly.pdbx_seq_one_letter_code
_entity_poly.pdbx_strand_id
1 'polypeptide(L)'
;GRRKSSATGTRKGVTPETLVPLDAPTQPRRYVMPSATSRKEVPAVFARKRGRSAAFGEEDDELEEEPLAPNATEKEQIEWKRRQNTLAARKSRKRKLEHQQELEGRVEQLERDVQVWKTRAETLQGMLTSYGAPVIDW
;
A
#
# COMPACT_ATOMS: atom_id res chain seq x y z
N GLY A 1 -10.83 23.28 -20.04
CA GLY A 1 -9.56 22.74 -19.52
C GLY A 1 -9.85 21.58 -18.57
N ARG A 2 -9.24 20.41 -18.79
CA ARG A 2 -9.47 19.20 -17.97
C ARG A 2 -8.69 19.32 -16.67
N ARG A 3 -9.36 19.40 -15.52
CA ARG A 3 -8.70 19.38 -14.20
C ARG A 3 -7.92 18.07 -14.08
N LYS A 4 -6.61 18.16 -13.85
CA LYS A 4 -5.79 17.00 -13.52
C LYS A 4 -6.24 16.49 -12.17
N SER A 5 -6.74 15.25 -12.10
CA SER A 5 -7.07 14.61 -10.82
C SER A 5 -5.79 14.50 -9.99
N SER A 6 -5.85 14.84 -8.71
CA SER A 6 -4.77 14.58 -7.76
C SER A 6 -4.46 13.08 -7.76
N ALA A 7 -3.17 12.74 -7.75
CA ALA A 7 -2.74 11.35 -7.80
C ALA A 7 -2.87 10.72 -6.41
N THR A 8 -4.01 10.09 -6.12
CA THR A 8 -4.28 9.39 -4.86
C THR A 8 -3.66 7.99 -4.81
N GLY A 9 -2.86 7.60 -5.83
CA GLY A 9 -2.22 6.28 -5.92
C GLY A 9 -3.15 5.12 -6.29
N THR A 10 -4.47 5.27 -6.13
CA THR A 10 -5.51 4.28 -6.49
C THR A 10 -6.49 4.87 -7.52
N ARG A 11 -7.22 4.01 -8.25
CA ARG A 11 -8.29 4.47 -9.15
C ARG A 11 -9.54 4.78 -8.33
N LYS A 12 -10.31 5.79 -8.76
CA LYS A 12 -11.57 6.17 -8.12
C LYS A 12 -12.54 4.97 -8.11
N GLY A 13 -13.10 4.65 -6.93
CA GLY A 13 -14.09 3.59 -6.76
C GLY A 13 -13.53 2.16 -6.66
N VAL A 14 -12.23 1.99 -6.47
CA VAL A 14 -11.63 0.68 -6.19
C VAL A 14 -11.77 0.36 -4.71
N THR A 15 -12.27 -0.82 -4.38
CA THR A 15 -12.28 -1.38 -3.02
C THR A 15 -11.29 -2.57 -2.92
N PRO A 16 -10.84 -2.96 -1.71
CA PRO A 16 -9.96 -4.11 -1.52
C PRO A 16 -10.47 -5.39 -2.18
N GLU A 17 -11.80 -5.58 -2.25
CA GLU A 17 -12.47 -6.74 -2.83
C GLU A 17 -12.45 -6.70 -4.37
N THR A 18 -12.39 -5.51 -4.97
CA THR A 18 -12.26 -5.35 -6.43
C THR A 18 -10.83 -5.54 -6.92
N LEU A 19 -9.84 -5.64 -6.02
CA LEU A 19 -8.46 -5.95 -6.39
C LEU A 19 -8.34 -7.41 -6.83
N VAL A 20 -7.33 -7.69 -7.65
CA VAL A 20 -7.04 -9.06 -8.09
C VAL A 20 -6.73 -9.92 -6.84
N PRO A 21 -7.49 -11.00 -6.61
CA PRO A 21 -7.27 -11.89 -5.47
C PRO A 21 -5.87 -12.49 -5.42
N LEU A 22 -5.42 -12.91 -4.23
CA LEU A 22 -4.08 -13.50 -4.06
C LEU A 22 -3.96 -14.86 -4.74
N ASP A 23 -5.01 -15.67 -4.66
CA ASP A 23 -5.16 -16.99 -5.29
C ASP A 23 -5.36 -16.93 -6.82
N ALA A 24 -5.64 -15.76 -7.38
CA ALA A 24 -5.85 -15.62 -8.81
C ALA A 24 -4.60 -16.03 -9.61
N PRO A 25 -4.74 -16.79 -10.70
CA PRO A 25 -3.60 -17.33 -11.44
C PRO A 25 -2.68 -16.22 -11.97
N THR A 26 -1.37 -16.44 -11.93
CA THR A 26 -0.38 -15.56 -12.56
C THR A 26 -0.20 -15.93 -14.02
N GLN A 27 -0.24 -14.94 -14.92
CA GLN A 27 -0.10 -15.19 -16.34
C GLN A 27 1.37 -15.51 -16.70
N PRO A 28 1.64 -16.61 -17.42
CA PRO A 28 2.98 -16.92 -17.89
C PRO A 28 3.41 -15.93 -18.98
N ARG A 29 4.72 -15.69 -19.10
CA ARG A 29 5.29 -14.78 -20.10
C ARG A 29 6.19 -15.55 -21.06
N ARG A 30 5.87 -15.46 -22.36
CA ARG A 30 6.72 -16.01 -23.42
C ARG A 30 7.87 -15.06 -23.72
N TYR A 31 9.10 -15.51 -23.49
CA TYR A 31 10.30 -14.78 -23.86
C TYR A 31 10.80 -15.25 -25.21
N VAL A 32 10.74 -14.37 -26.22
CA VAL A 32 11.36 -14.63 -27.53
C VAL A 32 12.81 -14.14 -27.54
N MET A 33 13.11 -13.12 -26.74
CA MET A 33 14.44 -12.54 -26.54
C MET A 33 14.69 -12.36 -25.03
N PRO A 34 15.96 -12.31 -24.57
CA PRO A 34 16.27 -11.93 -23.19
C PRO A 34 15.62 -10.58 -22.87
N SER A 35 15.09 -10.43 -21.65
CA SER A 35 14.55 -9.13 -21.21
C SER A 35 15.62 -8.04 -21.36
N ALA A 36 15.26 -6.85 -21.85
CA ALA A 36 16.19 -5.72 -21.94
C ALA A 36 16.81 -5.36 -20.57
N THR A 37 16.08 -5.67 -19.48
CA THR A 37 16.50 -5.53 -18.08
C THR A 37 17.00 -6.84 -17.46
N SER A 38 17.26 -7.86 -18.27
CA SER A 38 17.79 -9.14 -17.79
C SER A 38 19.10 -8.91 -17.03
N ARG A 39 19.30 -9.69 -15.97
CA ARG A 39 20.48 -9.58 -15.11
C ARG A 39 21.69 -10.00 -15.94
N LYS A 40 22.43 -9.02 -16.48
CA LYS A 40 23.76 -9.25 -17.02
C LYS A 40 24.66 -9.69 -15.87
N GLU A 41 25.55 -10.65 -16.11
CA GLU A 41 26.54 -11.04 -15.11
C GLU A 41 27.32 -9.80 -14.68
N VAL A 42 27.17 -9.45 -13.41
CA VAL A 42 27.92 -8.36 -12.82
C VAL A 42 29.28 -8.92 -12.40
N PRO A 43 30.40 -8.31 -12.82
CA PRO A 43 31.73 -8.77 -12.44
C PRO A 43 31.85 -8.94 -10.92
N ALA A 44 32.62 -9.94 -10.47
CA ALA A 44 32.71 -10.36 -9.06
C ALA A 44 33.03 -9.22 -8.07
N VAL A 45 33.70 -8.16 -8.54
CA VAL A 45 34.00 -6.95 -7.77
C VAL A 45 32.71 -6.23 -7.30
N PHE A 46 31.66 -6.24 -8.12
CA PHE A 46 30.36 -5.62 -7.80
C PHE A 46 29.43 -6.52 -6.98
N ALA A 47 29.71 -7.83 -6.89
CA ALA A 47 28.90 -8.76 -6.10
C ALA A 47 29.02 -8.48 -4.59
N ARG A 48 30.19 -8.04 -4.11
CA ARG A 48 30.47 -7.77 -2.69
C ARG A 48 29.65 -6.62 -2.09
N LYS A 49 29.18 -5.66 -2.91
CA LYS A 49 28.42 -4.48 -2.43
C LYS A 49 26.91 -4.74 -2.27
N ARG A 50 26.43 -5.93 -2.65
CA ARG A 50 25.00 -6.32 -2.57
C ARG A 50 24.56 -6.82 -1.17
N GLY A 51 25.43 -6.82 -0.16
CA GLY A 51 25.05 -7.17 1.22
C GLY A 51 24.03 -6.22 1.88
N ARG A 52 23.71 -5.07 1.26
CA ARG A 52 22.73 -4.10 1.80
C ARG A 52 21.27 -4.54 1.69
N SER A 53 20.94 -5.60 0.95
CA SER A 53 19.58 -6.13 0.94
C SER A 53 19.21 -6.88 2.22
N ALA A 54 20.16 -7.16 3.12
CA ALA A 54 19.89 -7.70 4.46
C ALA A 54 19.31 -6.66 5.45
N ALA A 55 19.25 -5.37 5.08
CA ALA A 55 18.81 -4.29 5.97
C ALA A 55 17.29 -4.08 6.01
N PHE A 56 16.55 -4.65 5.06
CA PHE A 56 15.09 -4.73 5.12
C PHE A 56 14.76 -6.20 5.33
N GLY A 57 14.30 -6.55 6.52
CA GLY A 57 14.10 -7.94 6.95
C GLY A 57 13.25 -8.74 5.97
N GLU A 58 13.53 -10.04 5.89
CA GLU A 58 12.78 -11.08 5.16
C GLU A 58 11.32 -11.24 5.62
N GLU A 59 10.86 -10.48 6.63
CA GLU A 59 9.57 -10.67 7.30
C GLU A 59 8.32 -10.42 6.43
N ASP A 60 8.42 -9.79 5.26
CA ASP A 60 7.23 -9.49 4.43
C ASP A 60 7.22 -10.23 3.06
N ASP A 61 8.23 -11.06 2.78
CA ASP A 61 8.40 -11.79 1.51
C ASP A 61 8.25 -13.33 1.66
N GLU A 62 7.80 -13.82 2.82
CA GLU A 62 7.31 -15.19 2.98
C GLU A 62 5.94 -15.33 2.29
N LEU A 63 5.99 -15.39 0.96
CA LEU A 63 4.91 -15.96 0.19
C LEU A 63 5.00 -17.48 0.35
N GLU A 64 3.89 -18.11 0.70
CA GLU A 64 3.71 -19.56 0.88
C GLU A 64 3.87 -20.35 -0.44
N GLU A 65 4.81 -19.96 -1.30
CA GLU A 65 5.16 -20.73 -2.48
C GLU A 65 6.22 -21.75 -2.11
N GLU A 66 5.99 -23.01 -2.49
CA GLU A 66 6.98 -24.06 -2.32
C GLU A 66 8.32 -23.62 -2.92
N PRO A 67 9.42 -23.84 -2.19
CA PRO A 67 10.74 -23.52 -2.70
C PRO A 67 11.02 -24.34 -3.96
N LEU A 68 11.61 -23.68 -4.96
CA LEU A 68 12.05 -24.35 -6.18
C LEU A 68 12.95 -25.55 -5.86
N ALA A 69 12.83 -26.61 -6.65
CA ALA A 69 13.76 -27.74 -6.56
C ALA A 69 15.21 -27.26 -6.77
N PRO A 70 16.22 -27.87 -6.11
CA PRO A 70 17.61 -27.45 -6.20
C PRO A 70 18.18 -27.43 -7.63
N ASN A 71 17.60 -28.22 -8.53
CA ASN A 71 18.00 -28.34 -9.94
C ASN A 71 17.14 -27.49 -10.89
N ALA A 72 16.39 -26.51 -10.38
CA ALA A 72 15.51 -25.69 -11.20
C ALA A 72 16.29 -24.91 -12.26
N THR A 73 15.79 -24.97 -13.50
CA THR A 73 16.36 -24.25 -14.64
C THR A 73 16.29 -22.74 -14.39
N GLU A 74 17.20 -21.95 -14.95
CA GLU A 74 17.17 -20.48 -14.84
C GLU A 74 15.81 -19.87 -15.20
N LYS A 75 15.13 -20.43 -16.20
CA LYS A 75 13.78 -20.02 -16.61
C LYS A 75 12.76 -20.20 -15.48
N GLU A 76 12.78 -21.34 -14.80
CA GLU A 76 11.88 -21.66 -13.69
C GLU A 76 12.16 -20.75 -12.49
N GLN A 77 13.43 -20.49 -12.20
CA GLN A 77 13.81 -19.54 -11.15
C GLN A 77 13.29 -18.12 -11.43
N ILE A 78 13.33 -17.68 -12.69
CA ILE A 78 12.81 -16.37 -13.08
C ILE A 78 11.29 -16.33 -12.97
N GLU A 79 10.60 -17.39 -13.40
CA GLU A 79 9.14 -17.49 -13.32
C GLU A 79 8.64 -17.48 -11.87
N TRP A 80 9.29 -18.23 -10.99
CA TRP A 80 9.01 -18.24 -9.56
C TRP A 80 9.20 -16.85 -8.94
N LYS A 81 10.34 -16.17 -9.18
CA LYS A 81 10.54 -14.80 -8.67
C LYS A 81 9.49 -13.80 -9.18
N ARG A 82 9.01 -13.99 -10.41
CA ARG A 82 7.92 -13.16 -10.96
C ARG A 82 6.60 -13.44 -10.29
N ARG A 83 6.31 -14.71 -10.04
CA ARG A 83 5.12 -15.15 -9.33
C ARG A 83 5.11 -14.53 -7.94
N GLN A 84 6.22 -14.66 -7.22
CA GLN A 84 6.44 -14.01 -5.93
C GLN A 84 6.23 -12.49 -5.99
N ASN A 85 6.93 -11.78 -6.88
CA ASN A 85 6.76 -10.34 -7.02
C ASN A 85 5.31 -9.93 -7.34
N THR A 86 4.60 -10.74 -8.12
CA THR A 86 3.19 -10.50 -8.44
C THR A 86 2.31 -10.59 -7.19
N LEU A 87 2.49 -11.63 -6.37
CA LEU A 87 1.76 -11.79 -5.12
C LEU A 87 2.10 -10.71 -4.11
N ALA A 88 3.39 -10.41 -3.92
CA ALA A 88 3.86 -9.33 -3.06
C ALA A 88 3.25 -7.98 -3.50
N ALA A 89 3.21 -7.70 -4.81
CA ALA A 89 2.58 -6.51 -5.35
C ALA A 89 1.06 -6.48 -5.09
N ARG A 90 0.34 -7.61 -5.18
CA ARG A 90 -1.08 -7.71 -4.84
C ARG A 90 -1.32 -7.43 -3.35
N LYS A 91 -0.59 -8.10 -2.45
CA LYS A 91 -0.63 -7.90 -0.99
C LYS A 91 -0.34 -6.44 -0.63
N SER A 92 0.70 -5.86 -1.22
CA SER A 92 1.08 -4.46 -1.01
C SER A 92 -0.01 -3.49 -1.44
N ARG A 93 -0.62 -3.70 -2.60
CA ARG A 93 -1.73 -2.87 -3.09
C ARG A 93 -2.96 -2.97 -2.18
N LYS A 94 -3.30 -4.18 -1.73
CA LYS A 94 -4.41 -4.42 -0.80
C LYS A 94 -4.17 -3.68 0.52
N ARG A 95 -3.03 -3.92 1.18
CA ARG A 95 -2.64 -3.25 2.43
C ARG A 95 -2.66 -1.73 2.32
N LYS A 96 -2.13 -1.18 1.23
CA LYS A 96 -2.12 0.28 1.01
C LYS A 96 -3.53 0.85 0.87
N LEU A 97 -4.42 0.14 0.19
CA LEU A 97 -5.80 0.57 0.02
C LEU A 97 -6.58 0.49 1.34
N GLU A 98 -6.42 -0.59 2.10
CA GLU A 98 -7.02 -0.75 3.43
C GLU A 98 -6.57 0.36 4.39
N HIS A 99 -5.27 0.63 4.45
CA HIS A 99 -4.73 1.72 5.26
C HIS A 99 -5.25 3.11 4.83
N GLN A 100 -5.39 3.34 3.52
CA GLN A 100 -5.98 4.58 3.01
C GLN A 100 -7.44 4.73 3.48
N GLN A 101 -8.25 3.67 3.36
CA GLN A 101 -9.64 3.67 3.82
C GLN A 101 -9.75 3.88 5.33
N GLU A 102 -8.87 3.26 6.11
CA GLU A 102 -8.81 3.46 7.55
C GLU A 102 -8.51 4.93 7.90
N LEU A 103 -7.54 5.55 7.25
CA LEU A 103 -7.22 6.96 7.46
C LEU A 103 -8.39 7.88 7.08
N GLU A 104 -9.03 7.63 5.94
CA GLU A 104 -10.21 8.39 5.51
C GLU A 104 -11.36 8.27 6.51
N GLY A 105 -11.63 7.05 7.02
CA GLY A 105 -12.64 6.82 8.04
C GLY A 105 -12.33 7.50 9.38
N ARG A 106 -11.05 7.54 9.80
CA ARG A 106 -10.62 8.27 11.00
C ARG A 106 -10.79 9.78 10.84
N VAL A 107 -10.47 10.34 9.68
CA VAL A 107 -10.69 11.75 9.39
C VAL A 107 -12.17 12.09 9.49
N GLU A 108 -13.04 11.29 8.87
CA GLU A 108 -14.48 11.50 8.92
C GLU A 108 -15.03 11.43 10.36
N GLN A 109 -14.54 10.47 11.16
CA GLN A 109 -14.90 10.37 12.58
C GLN A 109 -14.47 11.60 13.37
N LEU A 110 -13.22 12.04 13.21
CA LEU A 110 -12.69 13.21 13.90
C LEU A 110 -13.44 14.49 13.49
N GLU A 111 -13.77 14.65 12.21
CA GLU A 111 -14.58 15.77 11.73
C GLU A 111 -15.96 15.78 12.38
N ARG A 112 -16.63 14.61 12.49
CA ARG A 112 -17.91 14.48 13.20
C ARG A 112 -17.79 14.84 14.68
N ASP A 113 -16.75 14.33 15.35
CA ASP A 113 -16.53 14.61 16.77
C ASP A 113 -16.27 16.11 17.01
N VAL A 114 -15.45 16.74 16.17
CA VAL A 114 -15.20 18.20 16.22
C VAL A 114 -16.50 18.98 16.09
N GLN A 115 -17.39 18.62 15.16
CA GLN A 115 -18.69 19.29 15.02
C GLN A 115 -19.56 19.11 16.26
N VAL A 116 -19.65 17.89 16.81
CA VAL A 116 -20.42 17.62 18.03
C VAL A 116 -19.92 18.45 19.19
N TRP A 117 -18.61 18.49 19.42
CA TRP A 117 -18.01 19.26 20.50
C TRP A 117 -18.15 20.77 20.29
N LYS A 118 -18.03 21.24 19.05
CA LYS A 118 -18.26 22.63 18.69
C LYS A 118 -19.70 23.05 18.99
N THR A 119 -20.69 22.29 18.52
CA THR A 119 -22.11 22.58 18.82
C THR A 119 -22.37 22.56 20.33
N ARG A 120 -21.81 21.59 21.07
CA ARG A 120 -21.94 21.54 22.54
C ARG A 120 -21.35 22.79 23.20
N ALA A 121 -20.14 23.18 22.81
CA ALA A 121 -19.49 24.37 23.34
C ALA A 121 -20.30 25.63 23.04
N GLU A 122 -20.78 25.81 21.80
CA GLU A 122 -21.59 26.95 21.38
C GLU A 122 -22.93 27.01 22.13
N THR A 123 -23.60 25.87 22.34
CA THR A 123 -24.86 25.84 23.11
C THR A 123 -24.65 26.23 24.57
N LEU A 124 -23.59 25.74 25.22
CA LEU A 124 -23.25 26.10 26.59
C LEU A 124 -22.83 27.56 26.70
N GLN A 125 -22.05 28.07 25.74
CA GLN A 125 -21.72 29.49 25.63
C GLN A 125 -22.98 30.33 25.52
N GLY A 126 -23.92 29.98 24.64
CA GLY A 126 -25.20 30.67 24.50
C GLY A 126 -26.03 30.65 25.78
N MET A 127 -26.06 29.53 26.50
CA MET A 127 -26.72 29.43 27.81
C MET A 127 -26.05 30.36 28.83
N LEU A 128 -24.73 30.33 28.97
CA LEU A 128 -24.00 31.20 29.91
C LEU A 128 -24.24 32.69 29.61
N THR A 129 -24.19 33.08 28.33
CA THR A 129 -24.52 34.44 27.90
C THR A 129 -25.96 34.81 28.28
N SER A 130 -26.93 33.90 28.13
CA SER A 130 -28.32 34.15 28.51
C SER A 130 -28.51 34.35 30.03
N TYR A 131 -27.67 33.73 30.85
CA TYR A 131 -27.64 33.92 32.31
C TYR A 131 -26.80 35.14 32.74
N GLY A 132 -26.25 35.91 31.79
CA GLY A 132 -25.43 37.09 32.07
C GLY A 132 -24.00 36.77 32.54
N ALA A 133 -23.56 35.52 32.40
CA ALA A 133 -22.20 35.12 32.73
C ALA A 133 -21.23 35.48 31.58
N PRO A 134 -20.03 36.01 31.88
CA PRO A 134 -19.04 36.32 30.86
C PRO A 134 -18.49 35.02 30.24
N VAL A 135 -18.44 34.97 28.90
CA VAL A 135 -17.77 33.89 28.17
C VAL A 135 -16.47 34.43 27.59
N ILE A 136 -15.38 33.69 27.79
CA ILE A 136 -14.04 34.04 27.32
C ILE A 136 -13.83 33.32 25.98
N ASP A 137 -13.63 34.10 24.90
CA ASP A 137 -13.12 33.59 23.64
C ASP A 137 -11.60 33.41 23.75
N TRP A 138 -11.10 32.26 23.34
CA TRP A 138 -9.68 31.87 23.35
C TRP A 138 -9.10 31.81 21.93
#